data_AF-A0A352JTR5-F1
#
_entry.id   AF-A0A352JTR5-F1
#
_cell.length_a   1.000
_cell.length_b   1.000
_cell.length_c   1.000
_cell.angle_alpha   90.00
_cell.angle_beta   90.00
_cell.angle_gamma   90.00
#
_symmetry.space_group_name_H-M   'P 1'
#
loop_
_entity.id
_entity.type
_entity.pdbx_description
1 polymer ?
#
loop_
_entity_poly.entity_id
_entity_poly.type
_entity_poly.pdbx_seq_one_letter_code
_entity_poly.pdbx_strand_id
1 'polypeptide(L)'
;MEIFREIAEHLDSGRPFVLATLIKTAGSVPRDVGAKMIVFPDGTISGTIGGGNFEKMVIDDSLALFGSESSFILKNYLLEESGPDATGMFCGGKAEVFLERFSRPDTLYIFGGGHIGRDLAKIALGLSFRIVVTDDRAEILAQYQKPVETILTDAEFNLNFPEVDKNSYVVIVTHGHRCDREVLA
;
A
#
# COMPACT_ATOMS: atom_id res chain seq x y z
N MET A 1 -12.86 -18.83 -0.65
CA MET A 1 -11.41 -19.08 -0.69
C MET A 1 -10.70 -18.23 -1.74
N GLU A 2 -11.32 -17.90 -2.89
CA GLU A 2 -10.73 -17.02 -3.91
C GLU A 2 -10.28 -15.64 -3.41
N ILE A 3 -11.08 -14.94 -2.61
CA ILE A 3 -10.72 -13.56 -2.20
C ILE A 3 -9.42 -13.46 -1.38
N PHE A 4 -9.09 -14.48 -0.58
CA PHE A 4 -7.82 -14.49 0.17
C PHE A 4 -6.62 -14.71 -0.74
N ARG A 5 -6.80 -15.46 -1.83
CA ARG A 5 -5.78 -15.64 -2.84
C ARG A 5 -5.53 -14.33 -3.60
N GLU A 6 -6.59 -13.64 -4.02
CA GLU A 6 -6.46 -12.33 -4.67
C GLU A 6 -5.77 -11.30 -3.76
N ILE A 7 -6.11 -11.29 -2.46
CA ILE A 7 -5.42 -10.45 -1.48
C ILE A 7 -3.91 -10.74 -1.48
N ALA A 8 -3.51 -12.01 -1.40
CA ALA A 8 -2.09 -12.39 -1.42
C ALA A 8 -1.41 -11.96 -2.73
N GLU A 9 -2.04 -12.18 -3.88
CA GLU A 9 -1.50 -11.79 -5.19
C GLU A 9 -1.33 -10.25 -5.31
N HIS A 10 -2.25 -9.46 -4.73
CA HIS A 10 -2.14 -8.01 -4.73
C HIS A 10 -1.10 -7.46 -3.74
N LEU A 11 -0.95 -8.12 -2.58
CA LEU A 11 0.13 -7.82 -1.65
C LEU A 11 1.50 -8.09 -2.28
N ASP A 12 1.66 -9.26 -2.91
CA ASP A 12 2.92 -9.65 -3.55
C ASP A 12 3.27 -8.76 -4.76
N SER A 13 2.29 -8.35 -5.55
CA SER A 13 2.49 -7.41 -6.68
C SER A 13 2.63 -5.95 -6.24
N GLY A 14 2.43 -5.64 -4.96
CA GLY A 14 2.36 -4.27 -4.47
C GLY A 14 1.30 -3.44 -5.19
N ARG A 15 0.19 -4.06 -5.62
CA ARG A 15 -0.92 -3.30 -6.18
C ARG A 15 -1.70 -2.71 -5.01
N PRO A 16 -1.90 -1.39 -4.92
CA PRO A 16 -2.68 -0.81 -3.84
C PRO A 16 -4.16 -1.21 -3.95
N PHE A 17 -4.78 -1.50 -2.82
CA PHE A 17 -6.21 -1.80 -2.71
C PHE A 17 -6.75 -1.46 -1.31
N VAL A 18 -8.07 -1.34 -1.19
CA VAL A 18 -8.77 -1.30 0.10
C VAL A 18 -9.54 -2.60 0.27
N LEU A 19 -9.40 -3.24 1.42
CA LEU A 19 -10.20 -4.39 1.83
C LEU A 19 -11.35 -3.90 2.71
N ALA A 20 -12.57 -3.97 2.19
CA ALA A 20 -13.78 -3.79 2.96
C ALA A 20 -14.18 -5.13 3.60
N THR A 21 -14.37 -5.15 4.91
CA THR A 21 -14.86 -6.32 5.65
C THR A 21 -16.10 -5.94 6.45
N LEU A 22 -17.21 -6.65 6.23
CA LEU A 22 -18.40 -6.53 7.07
C LEU A 22 -18.13 -7.20 8.41
N ILE A 23 -17.97 -6.41 9.48
CA ILE A 23 -17.59 -6.94 10.80
C ILE A 23 -18.77 -7.07 11.76
N LYS A 24 -19.85 -6.33 11.52
CA LYS A 24 -21.06 -6.38 12.35
C LYS A 24 -22.29 -6.02 11.55
N THR A 25 -23.40 -6.65 11.89
CA THR A 25 -24.70 -6.39 11.28
C THR A 25 -25.79 -6.35 12.36
N ALA A 26 -26.86 -5.61 12.09
CA ALA A 26 -28.09 -5.61 12.88
C ALA A 26 -29.30 -5.45 11.96
N GLY A 27 -30.41 -6.13 12.24
CA GLY A 27 -31.57 -6.13 11.36
C GLY A 27 -31.32 -6.90 10.05
N SER A 28 -32.10 -6.60 9.01
CA SER A 28 -31.95 -7.27 7.71
C SER A 28 -30.84 -6.60 6.90
N VAL A 29 -29.83 -7.38 6.54
CA VAL A 29 -28.67 -6.96 5.73
C VAL A 29 -28.49 -7.95 4.57
N PRO A 30 -27.96 -7.51 3.42
CA PRO A 30 -27.83 -8.36 2.23
C PRO A 30 -26.76 -9.46 2.33
N ARG A 31 -25.81 -9.33 3.27
CA ARG A 31 -24.72 -10.29 3.50
C ARG A 31 -24.44 -10.48 4.98
N ASP A 32 -23.87 -11.64 5.30
CA ASP A 32 -23.45 -11.98 6.66
C ASP A 32 -22.09 -11.37 7.02
N VAL A 33 -21.85 -11.23 8.32
CA VAL A 33 -20.54 -10.87 8.88
C VAL A 33 -19.45 -11.77 8.29
N GLY A 34 -18.33 -11.16 7.90
CA GLY A 34 -17.23 -11.84 7.22
C GLY A 34 -17.25 -11.68 5.70
N ALA A 35 -18.32 -11.11 5.11
CA ALA A 35 -18.30 -10.68 3.71
C ALA A 35 -17.15 -9.70 3.46
N LYS A 36 -16.46 -9.89 2.33
CA LYS A 36 -15.29 -9.10 1.94
C LYS A 36 -15.43 -8.59 0.52
N MET A 37 -14.89 -7.40 0.28
CA MET A 37 -14.80 -6.77 -1.02
C MET A 37 -13.47 -6.02 -1.14
N ILE A 38 -12.76 -6.21 -2.24
CA ILE A 38 -11.58 -5.44 -2.62
C ILE A 38 -12.04 -4.25 -3.46
N VAL A 39 -11.52 -3.06 -3.18
CA VAL A 39 -11.73 -1.85 -3.99
C VAL A 39 -10.37 -1.33 -4.45
N PHE A 40 -10.22 -1.11 -5.75
CA PHE A 40 -9.00 -0.57 -6.35
C PHE A 40 -9.07 0.97 -6.53
N PRO A 41 -7.92 1.66 -6.73
CA PRO A 41 -7.91 3.11 -6.92
C PRO A 41 -8.70 3.62 -8.12
N ASP A 42 -8.94 2.78 -9.13
CA ASP A 42 -9.76 3.09 -10.31
C ASP A 42 -11.26 2.86 -10.08
N GLY A 43 -11.66 2.45 -8.87
CA GLY A 43 -13.04 2.15 -8.50
C GLY A 43 -13.50 0.75 -8.90
N THR A 44 -12.67 -0.05 -9.56
CA THR A 44 -13.00 -1.46 -9.83
C THR A 44 -13.01 -2.27 -8.53
N ILE A 45 -13.80 -3.34 -8.51
CA ILE A 45 -14.00 -4.17 -7.31
C ILE A 45 -13.78 -5.65 -7.59
N SER A 46 -13.47 -6.40 -6.53
CA SER A 46 -13.57 -7.87 -6.49
C SER A 46 -14.30 -8.32 -5.22
N GLY A 47 -15.19 -9.31 -5.36
CA GLY A 47 -16.15 -9.67 -4.32
C GLY A 47 -17.31 -8.68 -4.19
N THR A 48 -18.11 -8.83 -3.14
CA THR A 48 -19.26 -7.96 -2.86
C THR A 48 -19.58 -7.99 -1.38
N ILE A 49 -20.01 -6.84 -0.85
CA ILE A 49 -20.44 -6.71 0.54
C ILE A 49 -21.96 -6.61 0.70
N GLY A 50 -22.72 -6.55 -0.40
CA GLY A 50 -24.18 -6.45 -0.33
C GLY A 50 -24.90 -5.90 -1.57
N GLY A 51 -24.16 -5.30 -2.51
CA GLY A 51 -24.73 -4.67 -3.70
C GLY A 51 -25.50 -3.37 -3.44
N GLY A 52 -26.00 -2.77 -4.53
CA GLY A 52 -26.83 -1.56 -4.50
C GLY A 52 -26.10 -0.31 -3.97
N ASN A 53 -26.86 0.60 -3.36
CA ASN A 53 -26.31 1.84 -2.82
C ASN A 53 -25.35 1.63 -1.64
N PHE A 54 -25.55 0.57 -0.84
CA PHE A 54 -24.63 0.23 0.25
C PHE A 54 -23.22 -0.03 -0.29
N GLU A 55 -23.12 -0.87 -1.32
CA GLU A 55 -21.84 -1.15 -1.98
C GLU A 55 -21.22 0.10 -2.58
N LYS A 56 -22.03 0.96 -3.22
CA LYS A 56 -21.55 2.25 -3.75
C LYS A 56 -20.96 3.15 -2.66
N MET A 57 -21.63 3.29 -1.52
CA MET A 57 -21.11 4.10 -0.40
C MET A 57 -19.80 3.53 0.16
N VAL A 58 -19.69 2.20 0.25
CA VAL A 58 -18.44 1.53 0.66
C VAL A 58 -17.32 1.79 -0.35
N ILE A 59 -17.61 1.79 -1.66
CA ILE A 59 -16.65 2.16 -2.71
C ILE A 59 -16.22 3.62 -2.56
N ASP A 60 -17.16 4.55 -2.41
CA ASP A 60 -16.88 5.98 -2.27
C ASP A 60 -15.98 6.26 -1.05
N ASP A 61 -16.28 5.65 0.10
CA ASP A 61 -15.45 5.76 1.31
C ASP A 61 -14.06 5.11 1.12
N SER A 62 -13.98 4.00 0.38
CA SER A 62 -12.70 3.35 0.04
C SER A 62 -11.84 4.21 -0.88
N LEU A 63 -12.45 4.89 -1.85
CA LEU A 63 -11.77 5.83 -2.74
C LEU A 63 -11.24 7.04 -1.97
N ALA A 64 -12.03 7.57 -1.04
CA ALA A 64 -11.58 8.64 -0.15
C ALA A 64 -10.39 8.21 0.73
N LEU A 65 -10.35 6.94 1.19
CA LEU A 65 -9.28 6.42 2.03
C LEU A 65 -7.91 6.41 1.33
N PHE A 66 -7.86 6.18 0.01
CA PHE A 66 -6.61 6.25 -0.77
C PHE A 66 -5.95 7.63 -0.73
N GLY A 67 -6.75 8.70 -0.63
CA GLY A 67 -6.26 10.08 -0.53
C GLY A 67 -5.93 10.54 0.89
N SER A 68 -6.18 9.70 1.90
CA SER A 68 -6.03 10.07 3.31
C SER A 68 -4.70 9.59 3.91
N GLU A 69 -4.27 10.23 5.00
CA GLU A 69 -3.15 9.77 5.82
C GLU A 69 -3.50 8.51 6.64
N SER A 70 -4.80 8.20 6.80
CA SER A 70 -5.21 6.99 7.51
C SER A 70 -4.94 5.73 6.67
N SER A 71 -4.64 4.63 7.35
CA SER A 71 -4.61 3.30 6.75
C SER A 71 -5.95 2.57 6.89
N PHE A 72 -6.90 3.09 7.67
CA PHE A 72 -8.20 2.44 7.85
C PHE A 72 -9.35 3.41 8.15
N ILE A 73 -10.57 2.95 7.91
CA ILE A 73 -11.83 3.56 8.37
C ILE A 73 -12.67 2.46 9.00
N LEU A 74 -13.26 2.74 10.16
CA LEU A 74 -14.33 1.94 10.74
C LEU A 74 -15.62 2.74 10.69
N LYS A 75 -16.61 2.29 9.89
CA LYS A 75 -17.82 3.07 9.63
C LYS A 75 -19.09 2.24 9.76
N ASN A 76 -20.12 2.88 10.32
CA ASN A 76 -21.47 2.35 10.40
C ASN A 76 -22.31 2.92 9.25
N TYR A 77 -23.04 2.04 8.56
CA TYR A 77 -23.94 2.35 7.45
C TYR A 77 -25.37 2.01 7.86
N LEU A 78 -26.29 2.96 7.66
CA LEU A 78 -27.71 2.76 7.93
C LEU A 78 -28.40 2.31 6.64
N LEU A 79 -28.92 1.08 6.61
CA LEU A 79 -29.64 0.54 5.45
C LEU A 79 -31.12 0.93 5.47
N GLU A 80 -31.37 2.22 5.63
CA GLU A 80 -32.70 2.83 5.74
C GLU A 80 -33.02 3.67 4.49
N GLU A 81 -34.28 4.08 4.31
CA GLU A 81 -34.74 4.83 3.13
C GLU A 81 -34.29 6.30 3.14
N SER A 82 -34.13 6.90 4.32
CA SER A 82 -33.81 8.33 4.47
C SER A 82 -33.03 8.62 5.75
N GLY A 83 -32.12 9.60 5.67
CA GLY A 83 -31.17 9.96 6.73
C GLY A 83 -29.78 10.32 6.13
N PRO A 84 -28.91 11.03 6.89
CA PRO A 84 -27.60 11.46 6.37
C PRO A 84 -26.66 10.30 6.02
N ASP A 85 -26.81 9.14 6.66
CA ASP A 85 -26.03 7.91 6.40
C ASP A 85 -26.88 6.77 5.80
N ALA A 86 -28.07 7.10 5.30
CA ALA A 86 -29.04 6.14 4.79
C ALA A 86 -28.65 5.67 3.38
N THR A 87 -28.61 4.36 3.16
CA THR A 87 -28.30 3.80 1.84
C THR A 87 -29.49 3.83 0.88
N GLY A 88 -30.67 4.29 1.29
CA GLY A 88 -31.88 4.29 0.45
C GLY A 88 -32.41 2.88 0.17
N MET A 89 -32.16 1.92 1.06
CA MET A 89 -32.59 0.53 0.90
C MET A 89 -33.72 0.17 1.87
N PHE A 90 -34.61 -0.73 1.45
CA PHE A 90 -35.77 -1.20 2.24
C PHE A 90 -35.42 -2.20 3.35
N CYS A 91 -34.14 -2.46 3.60
CA CYS A 91 -33.72 -3.56 4.47
C CYS A 91 -33.83 -3.19 5.97
N GLY A 92 -33.82 -1.90 6.34
CA GLY A 92 -34.01 -1.47 7.74
C GLY A 92 -32.93 -1.98 8.70
N GLY A 93 -31.76 -2.32 8.17
CA GLY A 93 -30.63 -2.86 8.92
C GLY A 93 -29.49 -1.86 9.14
N LYS A 94 -28.49 -2.25 9.91
CA LYS A 94 -27.23 -1.52 10.09
C LYS A 94 -26.07 -2.43 9.78
N ALA A 95 -25.05 -1.89 9.13
CA ALA A 95 -23.83 -2.61 8.79
C ALA A 95 -22.62 -1.82 9.31
N GLU A 96 -21.71 -2.48 9.99
CA GLU A 96 -20.41 -1.91 10.35
C GLU A 96 -19.34 -2.53 9.46
N VAL A 97 -18.64 -1.69 8.71
CA VAL A 97 -17.62 -2.11 7.76
C VAL A 97 -16.27 -1.55 8.21
N PHE A 98 -15.29 -2.43 8.27
CA PHE A 98 -13.89 -2.08 8.42
C PHE A 98 -13.26 -1.98 7.04
N LEU A 99 -12.78 -0.81 6.67
CA LEU A 99 -12.04 -0.53 5.45
C LEU A 99 -10.56 -0.43 5.80
N GLU A 100 -9.73 -1.30 5.24
CA GLU A 100 -8.29 -1.32 5.46
C GLU A 100 -7.56 -1.10 4.15
N ARG A 101 -6.70 -0.08 4.09
CA ARG A 101 -5.91 0.26 2.91
C ARG A 101 -4.57 -0.47 2.96
N PHE A 102 -4.33 -1.25 1.92
CA PHE A 102 -3.06 -1.87 1.62
C PHE A 102 -2.38 -1.07 0.51
N SER A 103 -1.22 -0.51 0.80
CA SER A 103 -0.38 0.20 -0.17
C SER A 103 0.89 -0.60 -0.48
N ARG A 104 1.63 -0.14 -1.48
CA ARG A 104 3.01 -0.62 -1.68
C ARG A 104 3.80 -0.48 -0.38
N PRO A 105 4.72 -1.42 -0.10
CA PRO A 105 5.71 -1.21 0.94
C PRO A 105 6.44 0.11 0.69
N ASP A 106 6.77 0.83 1.75
CA ASP A 106 7.64 2.01 1.64
C ASP A 106 8.96 1.59 0.98
N THR A 107 9.59 2.50 0.23
CA THR A 107 10.85 2.22 -0.45
C THR A 107 12.02 2.77 0.35
N LEU A 108 12.97 1.92 0.73
CA LEU A 108 14.25 2.32 1.31
C LEU A 108 15.30 2.41 0.19
N TYR A 109 15.68 3.63 -0.15
CA TYR A 109 16.80 3.92 -1.03
C TYR A 109 18.10 4.02 -0.22
N ILE A 110 19.07 3.19 -0.55
CA ILE A 110 20.40 3.17 0.05
C ILE A 110 21.40 3.67 -0.99
N PHE A 111 21.91 4.88 -0.81
CA PHE A 111 22.93 5.48 -1.67
C PHE A 111 24.32 5.10 -1.15
N GLY A 112 24.97 4.17 -1.87
CA GLY A 112 26.23 3.52 -1.51
C GLY A 112 26.05 2.02 -1.26
N GLY A 113 26.53 1.20 -2.19
CA GLY A 113 26.47 -0.28 -2.15
C GLY A 113 27.65 -0.96 -1.46
N GLY A 114 28.53 -0.20 -0.82
CA GLY A 114 29.73 -0.72 -0.13
C GLY A 114 29.40 -1.60 1.09
N HIS A 115 30.41 -1.88 1.93
CA HIS A 115 30.24 -2.74 3.11
C HIS A 115 29.06 -2.33 4.00
N ILE A 116 28.92 -1.03 4.30
CA ILE A 116 27.83 -0.50 5.13
C ILE A 116 26.48 -0.70 4.45
N GLY A 117 26.33 -0.30 3.18
CA GLY A 117 25.08 -0.45 2.44
C GLY A 117 24.63 -1.90 2.32
N ARG A 118 25.57 -2.84 2.21
CA ARG A 118 25.26 -4.28 2.17
C ARG A 118 24.70 -4.79 3.48
N ASP A 119 25.33 -4.46 4.60
CA ASP A 119 24.87 -4.92 5.90
C ASP A 119 23.57 -4.24 6.31
N LEU A 120 23.40 -2.96 5.96
CA LEU A 120 22.12 -2.25 6.10
C LEU A 120 21.01 -2.93 5.29
N ALA A 121 21.26 -3.26 4.02
CA ALA A 121 20.28 -3.94 3.18
C ALA A 121 19.87 -5.31 3.77
N LYS A 122 20.81 -6.07 4.32
CA LYS A 122 20.50 -7.35 5.00
C LYS A 122 19.59 -7.18 6.20
N ILE A 123 19.83 -6.16 7.03
CA ILE A 123 18.97 -5.87 8.19
C ILE A 123 17.59 -5.41 7.71
N ALA A 124 17.57 -4.53 6.70
CA ALA A 124 16.33 -4.00 6.14
C ALA A 124 15.46 -5.06 5.46
N LEU A 125 16.02 -6.18 4.97
CA LEU A 125 15.25 -7.30 4.42
C LEU A 125 14.30 -7.94 5.44
N GLY A 126 14.59 -7.81 6.74
CA GLY A 126 13.68 -8.23 7.82
C GLY A 126 12.53 -7.25 8.07
N LEU A 127 12.51 -6.11 7.39
CA LEU A 127 11.52 -5.06 7.53
C LEU A 127 10.63 -5.02 6.28
N SER A 128 9.45 -4.43 6.39
CA SER A 128 8.49 -4.29 5.28
C SER A 128 8.85 -3.16 4.31
N PHE A 129 10.11 -3.08 3.88
CA PHE A 129 10.57 -2.14 2.87
C PHE A 129 10.82 -2.83 1.52
N ARG A 130 10.49 -2.13 0.43
CA ARG A 130 11.15 -2.36 -0.86
C ARG A 130 12.54 -1.75 -0.78
N ILE A 131 13.60 -2.51 -1.05
CA ILE A 131 14.98 -2.05 -0.86
C ILE A 131 15.62 -1.82 -2.22
N VAL A 132 16.14 -0.62 -2.41
CA VAL A 132 16.84 -0.23 -3.64
C VAL A 132 18.21 0.32 -3.27
N VAL A 133 19.27 -0.29 -3.80
CA VAL A 133 20.66 0.14 -3.58
C VAL A 133 21.17 0.84 -4.82
N THR A 134 21.75 2.02 -4.65
CA THR A 134 22.33 2.83 -5.72
C THR A 134 23.82 3.00 -5.50
N ASP A 135 24.63 2.81 -6.54
CA ASP A 135 26.09 2.97 -6.52
C ASP A 135 26.60 3.19 -7.96
N ASP A 136 27.74 3.83 -8.11
CA ASP A 136 28.38 4.09 -9.41
C ASP A 136 29.24 2.91 -9.90
N ARG A 137 29.49 1.93 -9.03
CA ARG A 137 30.33 0.75 -9.33
C ARG A 137 29.48 -0.48 -9.60
N ALA A 138 29.41 -0.88 -10.88
CA ALA A 138 28.62 -2.04 -11.32
C ALA A 138 29.06 -3.34 -10.63
N GLU A 139 30.35 -3.52 -10.34
CA GLU A 139 30.90 -4.69 -9.66
C GLU A 139 30.47 -4.81 -8.19
N ILE A 140 30.10 -3.69 -7.55
CA ILE A 140 29.53 -3.68 -6.20
C ILE A 140 28.06 -4.09 -6.26
N LEU A 141 27.30 -3.49 -7.18
CA LEU A 141 25.87 -3.78 -7.38
C LEU A 141 25.61 -5.23 -7.79
N ALA A 142 26.48 -5.82 -8.61
CA ALA A 142 26.38 -7.21 -9.04
C ALA A 142 26.41 -8.24 -7.90
N GLN A 143 26.81 -7.82 -6.69
CA GLN A 143 26.86 -8.67 -5.51
C GLN A 143 25.55 -8.69 -4.71
N TYR A 144 24.56 -7.86 -5.09
CA TYR A 144 23.22 -7.89 -4.52
C TYR A 144 22.35 -8.88 -5.26
N GLN A 145 21.39 -9.45 -4.53
CA GLN A 145 20.45 -10.43 -5.07
C GLN A 145 19.03 -10.00 -4.72
N LYS A 146 18.06 -10.48 -5.50
CA LYS A 146 16.65 -10.30 -5.20
C LYS A 146 16.33 -10.79 -3.76
N PRO A 147 15.44 -10.09 -3.04
CA PRO A 147 14.57 -9.02 -3.53
C PRO A 147 15.20 -7.62 -3.50
N VAL A 148 16.49 -7.46 -3.16
CA VAL A 148 17.15 -6.15 -3.25
C VAL A 148 17.30 -5.75 -4.71
N GLU A 149 16.76 -4.58 -5.05
CA GLU A 149 16.90 -3.98 -6.36
C GLU A 149 18.15 -3.08 -6.40
N THR A 150 18.74 -2.90 -7.57
CA THR A 150 19.95 -2.10 -7.75
C THR A 150 19.80 -1.11 -8.87
N ILE A 151 20.30 0.11 -8.67
CA ILE A 151 20.36 1.16 -9.67
C ILE A 151 21.82 1.56 -9.87
N LEU A 152 22.33 1.39 -11.09
CA LEU A 152 23.64 1.92 -11.48
C LEU A 152 23.50 3.41 -11.78
N THR A 153 24.31 4.22 -11.13
CA THR A 153 24.36 5.66 -11.30
C THR A 153 25.75 6.11 -11.78
N ASP A 154 25.99 7.42 -11.90
CA ASP A 154 27.31 8.00 -12.03
C ASP A 154 27.84 8.43 -10.65
N ALA A 155 29.13 8.81 -10.57
CA ALA A 155 29.78 9.13 -9.29
C ALA A 155 29.12 10.30 -8.54
N GLU A 156 28.37 11.15 -9.25
CA GLU A 156 27.69 12.34 -8.71
C GLU A 156 26.20 12.09 -8.45
N PHE A 157 25.70 10.87 -8.69
CA PHE A 157 24.29 10.49 -8.58
C PHE A 157 23.32 11.27 -9.48
N ASN A 158 23.80 11.89 -10.55
CA ASN A 158 22.98 12.59 -11.53
C ASN A 158 22.27 11.63 -12.50
N LEU A 159 22.86 10.45 -12.71
CA LEU A 159 22.32 9.44 -13.63
C LEU A 159 21.38 8.47 -12.92
N ASN A 160 20.19 8.24 -13.47
CA ASN A 160 19.20 7.28 -12.94
C ASN A 160 18.82 7.52 -11.47
N PHE A 161 18.86 8.78 -11.00
CA PHE A 161 18.41 9.09 -9.64
C PHE A 161 16.95 8.64 -9.46
N PRO A 162 16.64 7.86 -8.42
CA PRO A 162 15.30 7.32 -8.25
C PRO A 162 14.28 8.41 -7.92
N GLU A 163 13.02 8.22 -8.33
CA GLU A 163 11.94 9.07 -7.85
C GLU A 163 11.70 8.80 -6.35
N VAL A 164 11.87 9.85 -5.55
CA VAL A 164 11.64 9.86 -4.10
C VAL A 164 10.33 10.59 -3.81
N ASP A 165 9.41 9.95 -3.11
CA ASP A 165 8.12 10.52 -2.73
C ASP A 165 7.90 10.41 -1.21
N LYS A 166 6.67 10.65 -0.76
CA LYS A 166 6.31 10.61 0.67
C LYS A 166 6.42 9.23 1.32
N ASN A 167 6.54 8.17 0.53
CA ASN A 167 6.70 6.78 0.94
C ASN A 167 8.14 6.28 0.73
N SER A 168 9.08 7.21 0.52
CA SER A 168 10.49 6.92 0.30
C SER A 168 11.35 7.33 1.50
N TYR A 169 12.24 6.44 1.91
CA TYR A 169 13.21 6.62 2.97
C TYR A 169 14.59 6.59 2.35
N VAL A 170 15.44 7.56 2.68
CA VAL A 170 16.76 7.73 2.07
C VAL A 170 17.84 7.55 3.13
N VAL A 171 18.79 6.66 2.86
CA VAL A 171 20.00 6.49 3.65
C VAL A 171 21.21 6.71 2.76
N ILE A 172 22.02 7.69 3.12
CA ILE A 172 23.22 8.09 2.37
C ILE A 172 24.44 7.54 3.11
N VAL A 173 25.10 6.57 2.49
CA VAL A 173 26.29 5.85 3.01
C VAL A 173 27.34 5.71 1.90
N THR A 174 27.57 6.80 1.16
CA THR A 174 28.50 6.81 0.01
C THR A 174 29.95 6.69 0.46
N HIS A 175 30.85 6.40 -0.49
CA HIS A 175 32.28 6.28 -0.18
C HIS A 175 32.91 7.65 0.10
N GLY A 176 33.38 7.85 1.33
CA GLY A 176 34.22 8.99 1.70
C GLY A 176 33.49 10.34 1.80
N HIS A 177 32.15 10.34 1.90
CA HIS A 177 31.30 11.53 2.06
C HIS A 177 31.36 12.58 0.94
N ARG A 178 32.15 12.32 -0.11
CA ARG A 178 32.44 13.31 -1.15
C ARG A 178 31.20 13.66 -1.98
N CYS A 179 30.26 12.73 -2.06
CA CYS A 179 29.06 12.82 -2.90
C CYS A 179 27.77 12.89 -2.07
N ASP A 180 27.87 12.96 -0.74
CA ASP A 180 26.70 12.98 0.15
C ASP A 180 25.88 14.26 -0.05
N ARG A 181 26.54 15.36 -0.39
CA ARG A 181 25.90 16.65 -0.65
C ARG A 181 25.06 16.59 -1.92
N GLU A 182 25.56 15.92 -2.95
CA GLU A 182 24.93 15.79 -4.26
C GLU A 182 23.68 14.91 -4.18
N VAL A 183 23.69 13.85 -3.35
CA VAL A 183 22.50 13.03 -3.08
C VAL A 183 21.44 13.79 -2.27
N LEU A 184 21.86 14.72 -1.41
CA LEU A 184 20.97 15.49 -0.54
C LEU A 184 20.35 16.72 -1.22
N ALA A 185 21.01 17.27 -2.25
CA ALA A 185 20.65 18.52 -2.92
C ALA A 185 19.46 18.36 -3.88
#